data_AF-A0A938EZ82-F1
#
_entry.id   AF-A0A938EZ82-F1
#
_cell.length_a   1.000
_cell.length_b   1.000
_cell.length_c   1.000
_cell.angle_alpha   90.00
_cell.angle_beta   90.00
_cell.angle_gamma   90.00
#
_symmetry.space_group_name_H-M   'P 1'
#
loop_
_entity.id
_entity.type
_entity.pdbx_description
1 polymer ?
#
loop_
_entity_poly.entity_id
_entity_poly.type
_entity_poly.pdbx_seq_one_letter_code
_entity_poly.pdbx_strand_id
1 'polypeptide(L)'
;MQKLEIQEKIVEPDKTAEPGFKRYTFLLYGAVIGTIFDIFFYNKTMGISYPVFITVIFLLFTAVFIGNLKKLNRRAWLLPIPILLLSLTFFIYSNQVLRTLNYLLIPVLMLMFFFIAAKVNRYDWSDIRFISDIARRVFVPFRFIHRPFIELSGAASSGADNSGGKAKSRTLTRVLIGLLISIPLIAVILWLLSSADIVFKNYFTNIPLLKIFKHFIVIAAVTVYAACFAWALIKAFNERKEFAPEKKQWKLFLDPVVLLTILVLINAIYAVFSFVQFAYLFGGKTFVMPSSFTYSEYARRGFAELVVVSIINFALLVFGITFVKKESRKSFIAVKLLMSLLVISTFVILVSAFYRMVVYENAYGFTYLRIFVQAFMVMVFFLFVINIIYIWYFKLP
;
A
#
# COMPACT_ATOMS: atom_id res chain seq x y z
N MET A 1 -16.16 29.15 -62.76
CA MET A 1 -15.02 28.62 -61.98
C MET A 1 -15.36 28.66 -60.50
N GLN A 2 -16.07 27.63 -60.04
CA GLN A 2 -16.45 27.40 -58.64
C GLN A 2 -15.21 26.93 -57.87
N LYS A 3 -14.78 27.70 -56.85
CA LYS A 3 -13.92 27.15 -55.81
C LYS A 3 -14.82 26.42 -54.81
N LEU A 4 -14.78 25.09 -54.92
CA LEU A 4 -15.42 24.14 -54.04
C LEU A 4 -14.87 24.27 -52.61
N GLU A 5 -15.81 24.44 -51.69
CA GLU A 5 -15.66 24.16 -50.27
C GLU A 5 -15.22 22.71 -50.07
N ILE A 6 -14.08 22.49 -49.42
CA ILE A 6 -13.78 21.22 -48.78
C ILE A 6 -13.46 21.56 -47.33
N GLN A 7 -14.51 21.52 -46.51
CA GLN A 7 -14.38 21.39 -45.07
C GLN A 7 -13.61 20.11 -44.78
N GLU A 8 -12.37 20.27 -44.32
CA GLU A 8 -11.60 19.20 -43.73
C GLU A 8 -12.28 18.82 -42.40
N LYS A 9 -13.12 17.79 -42.50
CA LYS A 9 -13.84 17.19 -41.37
C LYS A 9 -12.79 16.64 -40.41
N ILE A 10 -12.42 17.44 -39.41
CA ILE A 10 -11.67 16.99 -38.24
C ILE A 10 -12.52 15.88 -37.61
N VAL A 11 -12.13 14.63 -37.85
CA VAL A 11 -12.70 13.46 -37.19
C VAL A 11 -12.30 13.59 -35.72
N GLU A 12 -13.17 14.22 -34.93
CA GLU A 12 -13.12 14.11 -33.48
C GLU A 12 -13.07 12.61 -33.13
N PRO A 13 -12.17 12.17 -32.23
CA PRO A 13 -12.22 10.81 -31.74
C PRO A 13 -13.54 10.67 -30.99
N ASP A 14 -14.43 9.90 -31.61
CA ASP A 14 -15.74 9.51 -31.11
C ASP A 14 -15.63 9.15 -29.62
N LYS A 15 -16.13 10.05 -28.77
CA LYS A 15 -16.35 9.83 -27.35
C LYS A 15 -17.63 9.00 -27.18
N THR A 16 -17.72 7.86 -27.87
CA THR A 16 -18.78 6.89 -27.62
C THR A 16 -18.53 6.26 -26.26
N ALA A 17 -19.27 6.80 -25.29
CA ALA A 17 -19.64 6.25 -24.01
C ALA A 17 -19.21 4.79 -23.80
N GLU A 18 -18.11 4.57 -23.09
CA GLU A 18 -18.00 3.32 -22.33
C GLU A 18 -19.17 3.34 -21.33
N PRO A 19 -20.11 2.36 -21.39
CA PRO A 19 -21.24 2.35 -20.49
C PRO A 19 -20.70 2.34 -19.07
N GLY A 20 -21.09 3.32 -18.24
CA GLY A 20 -20.53 3.54 -16.90
C GLY A 20 -20.51 2.29 -16.00
N PHE A 21 -21.35 1.31 -16.32
CA PHE A 21 -21.35 -0.03 -15.72
C PHE A 21 -20.03 -0.80 -15.89
N LYS A 22 -19.41 -0.76 -17.09
CA LYS A 22 -18.09 -1.39 -17.33
C LYS A 22 -16.96 -0.70 -16.56
N ARG A 23 -17.10 0.61 -16.33
CA ARG A 23 -16.10 1.40 -15.62
C ARG A 23 -15.99 1.02 -14.15
N TYR A 24 -17.08 0.69 -13.46
CA TYR A 24 -17.02 0.28 -12.04
C TYR A 24 -16.87 -1.24 -11.82
N THR A 25 -16.90 -2.04 -12.89
CA THR A 25 -16.86 -3.50 -12.80
C THR A 25 -15.58 -4.02 -12.11
N PHE A 26 -14.44 -3.34 -12.28
CA PHE A 26 -13.19 -3.76 -11.64
C PHE A 26 -13.14 -3.47 -10.14
N LEU A 27 -13.79 -2.39 -9.67
CA LEU A 27 -13.92 -2.08 -8.23
C LEU A 27 -14.81 -3.11 -7.55
N LEU A 28 -15.92 -3.47 -8.19
CA LEU A 28 -16.82 -4.51 -7.72
C LEU A 28 -16.11 -5.87 -7.67
N TYR A 29 -15.33 -6.21 -8.69
CA TYR A 29 -14.51 -7.42 -8.70
C TYR A 29 -13.50 -7.47 -7.54
N GLY A 30 -12.78 -6.37 -7.31
CA GLY A 30 -11.84 -6.26 -6.18
C GLY A 30 -12.54 -6.42 -4.84
N ALA A 31 -13.68 -5.74 -4.64
CA ALA A 31 -14.47 -5.82 -3.40
C ALA A 31 -15.00 -7.24 -3.15
N VAL A 32 -15.51 -7.91 -4.18
CA VAL A 32 -15.98 -9.30 -4.08
C VAL A 32 -14.85 -10.24 -3.69
N ILE A 33 -13.67 -10.14 -4.33
CA ILE A 33 -12.51 -10.97 -3.97
C ILE A 33 -12.05 -10.68 -2.54
N GLY A 34 -12.01 -9.41 -2.13
CA GLY A 34 -11.65 -9.01 -0.77
C GLY A 34 -12.56 -9.64 0.29
N THR A 35 -13.88 -9.55 0.10
CA THR A 35 -14.87 -10.13 1.01
C THR A 35 -14.81 -11.66 1.04
N ILE A 36 -14.63 -12.30 -0.11
CA ILE A 36 -14.49 -13.76 -0.17
C ILE A 36 -13.20 -14.19 0.54
N PHE A 37 -12.09 -13.47 0.32
CA PHE A 37 -10.84 -13.77 1.01
C PHE A 37 -11.00 -13.71 2.53
N ASP A 38 -11.71 -12.71 3.04
CA ASP A 38 -12.05 -12.60 4.46
C ASP A 38 -12.81 -13.84 4.97
N ILE A 39 -13.96 -14.16 4.34
CA ILE A 39 -14.84 -15.27 4.75
C ILE A 39 -14.11 -16.61 4.80
N PHE A 40 -13.21 -16.85 3.85
CA PHE A 40 -12.55 -18.14 3.68
C PHE A 40 -11.27 -18.31 4.50
N PHE A 41 -10.53 -17.23 4.79
CA PHE A 41 -9.21 -17.30 5.42
C PHE A 41 -9.13 -16.69 6.81
N TYR A 42 -10.12 -15.92 7.26
CA TYR A 42 -10.09 -15.34 8.61
C TYR A 42 -10.32 -16.40 9.70
N ASN A 43 -9.33 -16.57 10.59
CA ASN A 43 -9.33 -17.53 11.71
C ASN A 43 -9.66 -18.99 11.32
N LYS A 44 -9.45 -19.37 10.06
CA LYS A 44 -9.75 -20.71 9.55
C LYS A 44 -8.48 -21.37 9.04
N THR A 45 -8.41 -22.70 9.20
CA THR A 45 -7.33 -23.50 8.62
C THR A 45 -7.49 -23.58 7.11
N MET A 46 -6.37 -23.47 6.39
CA MET A 46 -6.33 -23.57 4.93
C MET A 46 -6.54 -25.03 4.51
N GLY A 47 -7.80 -25.45 4.45
CA GLY A 47 -8.24 -26.75 3.95
C GLY A 47 -9.09 -26.59 2.70
N ILE A 48 -10.37 -26.99 2.78
CA ILE A 48 -11.38 -26.90 1.70
C ILE A 48 -11.58 -25.45 1.22
N SER A 49 -11.32 -24.46 2.07
CA SER A 49 -11.42 -23.05 1.72
C SER A 49 -10.60 -22.66 0.49
N TYR A 50 -9.41 -23.26 0.34
CA TYR A 50 -8.46 -22.89 -0.72
C TYR A 50 -8.93 -23.31 -2.13
N PRO A 51 -9.30 -24.58 -2.41
CA PRO A 51 -9.82 -24.96 -3.72
C PRO A 51 -11.13 -24.25 -4.08
N VAL A 52 -12.01 -23.99 -3.11
CA VAL A 52 -13.25 -23.23 -3.33
C VAL A 52 -12.93 -21.80 -3.75
N PHE A 53 -12.01 -21.13 -3.05
CA PHE A 53 -11.58 -19.77 -3.38
C PHE A 53 -11.04 -19.67 -4.81
N ILE A 54 -10.16 -20.60 -5.21
CA ILE A 54 -9.58 -20.66 -6.55
C ILE A 54 -10.67 -20.84 -7.62
N THR A 55 -11.65 -21.72 -7.37
CA THR A 55 -12.78 -21.95 -8.28
C THR A 55 -13.61 -20.67 -8.45
N VAL A 56 -13.89 -19.95 -7.37
CA VAL A 56 -14.63 -18.70 -7.43
C VAL A 56 -13.88 -17.64 -8.23
N ILE A 57 -12.56 -17.51 -8.07
CA ILE A 57 -11.78 -16.57 -8.88
C ILE A 57 -11.88 -16.90 -10.38
N PHE A 58 -11.80 -18.18 -10.76
CA PHE A 58 -11.96 -18.58 -12.16
C PHE A 58 -13.35 -18.23 -12.69
N LEU A 59 -14.42 -18.48 -11.92
CA LEU A 59 -15.80 -18.11 -12.28
C LEU A 59 -15.96 -16.59 -12.43
N LEU A 60 -15.38 -15.79 -11.54
CA LEU A 60 -15.43 -14.34 -11.65
C LEU A 60 -14.69 -13.84 -12.89
N PHE A 61 -13.54 -14.44 -13.22
CA PHE A 61 -12.80 -14.10 -14.44
C PHE A 61 -13.62 -14.38 -15.69
N THR A 62 -14.27 -15.56 -15.76
CA THR A 62 -15.06 -15.94 -16.94
C THR A 62 -16.33 -15.10 -17.06
N ALA A 63 -16.95 -14.72 -15.94
CA ALA A 63 -18.08 -13.79 -15.89
C ALA A 63 -17.72 -12.40 -16.45
N VAL A 64 -16.56 -11.86 -16.08
CA VAL A 64 -16.07 -10.54 -16.58
C VAL A 64 -15.89 -10.56 -18.10
N PHE A 65 -15.42 -11.70 -18.66
CA PHE A 65 -15.16 -11.84 -20.09
C PHE A 65 -16.26 -12.59 -20.86
N ILE A 66 -17.45 -12.81 -20.27
CA ILE A 66 -18.50 -13.66 -20.85
C ILE A 66 -18.95 -13.20 -22.25
N GLY A 67 -19.02 -11.87 -22.47
CA GLY A 67 -19.35 -11.27 -23.77
C GLY A 67 -18.20 -11.28 -24.79
N ASN A 68 -16.98 -11.64 -24.38
CA ASN A 68 -15.78 -11.63 -25.21
C ASN A 68 -15.04 -13.00 -25.21
N LEU A 69 -15.68 -14.09 -24.78
CA LEU A 69 -15.04 -15.41 -24.65
C LEU A 69 -14.37 -15.91 -25.93
N LYS A 70 -14.94 -15.60 -27.11
CA LYS A 70 -14.36 -15.97 -28.41
C LYS A 70 -12.99 -15.33 -28.68
N LYS A 71 -12.68 -14.20 -28.02
CA LYS A 71 -11.39 -13.50 -28.16
C LYS A 71 -10.30 -14.10 -27.26
N LEU A 72 -10.67 -14.86 -26.23
CA LEU A 72 -9.74 -15.50 -25.30
C LEU A 72 -8.96 -16.64 -25.96
N ASN A 73 -7.78 -16.95 -25.42
CA ASN A 73 -7.00 -18.10 -25.88
C ASN A 73 -7.60 -19.41 -25.33
N ARG A 74 -8.08 -20.28 -26.22
CA ARG A 74 -8.62 -21.60 -25.84
C ARG A 74 -7.58 -22.48 -25.14
N ARG A 75 -6.30 -22.37 -25.50
CA ARG A 75 -5.22 -23.17 -24.87
C ARG A 75 -5.00 -22.84 -23.39
N ALA A 76 -5.36 -21.63 -22.96
CA ALA A 76 -5.22 -21.22 -21.57
C ALA A 76 -6.11 -22.04 -20.62
N TRP A 77 -7.23 -22.57 -21.12
CA TRP A 77 -8.21 -23.34 -20.34
C TRP A 77 -7.71 -24.73 -19.90
N LEU A 78 -6.52 -25.14 -20.32
CA LEU A 78 -5.86 -26.33 -19.79
C LEU A 78 -5.18 -26.08 -18.42
N LEU A 79 -4.76 -24.84 -18.13
CA LEU A 79 -4.06 -24.48 -16.88
C LEU A 79 -4.92 -24.54 -15.59
N PRO A 80 -6.24 -24.26 -15.61
CA PRO A 80 -7.07 -24.40 -14.41
C PRO A 80 -7.07 -25.82 -13.84
N ILE A 81 -6.91 -26.86 -14.66
CA ILE A 81 -6.92 -28.27 -14.23
C ILE A 81 -5.79 -28.56 -13.22
N PRO A 82 -4.50 -28.35 -13.55
CA PRO A 82 -3.42 -28.57 -12.59
C PRO A 82 -3.48 -27.60 -11.40
N ILE A 83 -3.98 -26.37 -11.59
CA ILE A 83 -4.15 -25.40 -10.49
C ILE A 83 -5.16 -25.92 -9.47
N LEU A 84 -6.31 -26.44 -9.93
CA LEU A 84 -7.34 -27.00 -9.06
C LEU A 84 -6.84 -28.28 -8.35
N LEU A 85 -6.12 -29.15 -9.06
CA LEU A 85 -5.51 -30.34 -8.44
C LEU A 85 -4.49 -29.96 -7.35
N LEU A 86 -3.62 -29.00 -7.61
CA LEU A 86 -2.67 -28.48 -6.60
C LEU A 86 -3.41 -27.83 -5.44
N SER A 87 -4.49 -27.10 -5.69
CA SER A 87 -5.31 -26.50 -4.63
C SER A 87 -5.99 -27.55 -3.74
N LEU A 88 -6.37 -28.71 -4.30
CA LEU A 88 -6.99 -29.81 -3.55
C LEU A 88 -6.00 -30.48 -2.58
N THR A 89 -4.69 -30.39 -2.83
CA THR A 89 -3.68 -30.94 -1.92
C THR A 89 -3.70 -30.31 -0.53
N PHE A 90 -4.21 -29.07 -0.39
CA PHE A 90 -4.40 -28.41 0.92
C PHE A 90 -5.43 -29.13 1.79
N PHE A 91 -6.38 -29.84 1.15
CA PHE A 91 -7.35 -30.68 1.82
C PHE A 91 -6.81 -32.10 2.07
N ILE A 92 -6.12 -32.69 1.10
CA ILE A 92 -5.71 -34.09 1.12
C ILE A 92 -4.47 -34.34 2.00
N TYR A 93 -3.50 -33.41 2.01
CA TYR A 93 -2.21 -33.63 2.66
C TYR A 93 -1.92 -32.57 3.74
N SER A 94 -1.36 -33.04 4.87
CA SER A 94 -0.92 -32.17 5.97
C SER A 94 0.58 -31.85 5.98
N ASN A 95 1.30 -32.18 4.91
CA ASN A 95 2.74 -31.93 4.84
C ASN A 95 3.05 -30.43 4.70
N GLN A 96 3.82 -29.90 5.65
CA GLN A 96 4.12 -28.47 5.73
C GLN A 96 4.97 -27.95 4.56
N VAL A 97 5.94 -28.74 4.08
CA VAL A 97 6.82 -28.34 2.97
C VAL A 97 6.02 -28.17 1.68
N LEU A 98 5.19 -29.17 1.35
CA LEU A 98 4.33 -29.12 0.17
C LEU A 98 3.29 -27.99 0.25
N ARG A 99 2.75 -27.73 1.45
CA ARG A 99 1.79 -26.64 1.68
C ARG A 99 2.43 -25.28 1.42
N THR A 100 3.64 -25.04 1.92
CA THR A 100 4.36 -23.78 1.68
C THR A 100 4.72 -23.62 0.19
N LEU A 101 5.16 -24.69 -0.46
CA LEU A 101 5.48 -24.66 -1.89
C LEU A 101 4.24 -24.35 -2.74
N ASN A 102 3.12 -25.03 -2.49
CA ASN A 102 1.88 -24.81 -3.22
C ASN A 102 1.30 -23.42 -2.98
N TYR A 103 1.46 -22.88 -1.76
CA TYR A 103 1.03 -21.52 -1.43
C TYR A 103 1.77 -20.46 -2.26
N LEU A 104 3.06 -20.70 -2.57
CA LEU A 104 3.86 -19.82 -3.43
C LEU A 104 3.58 -20.05 -4.92
N LEU A 105 3.39 -21.31 -5.33
CA LEU A 105 3.29 -21.71 -6.73
C LEU A 105 1.94 -21.35 -7.36
N ILE A 106 0.83 -21.54 -6.62
CA ILE A 106 -0.53 -21.34 -7.16
C ILE A 106 -0.78 -19.90 -7.62
N PRO A 107 -0.42 -18.84 -6.85
CA PRO A 107 -0.56 -17.46 -7.32
C PRO A 107 0.19 -17.19 -8.63
N VAL A 108 1.38 -17.75 -8.82
CA VAL A 108 2.17 -17.61 -10.05
C VAL A 108 1.47 -18.27 -11.24
N LEU A 109 0.95 -19.48 -11.05
CA LEU A 109 0.16 -20.20 -12.06
C LEU A 109 -1.14 -19.47 -12.41
N MET A 110 -1.81 -18.84 -11.43
CA MET A 110 -3.00 -18.03 -11.67
C MET A 110 -2.69 -16.80 -12.52
N LEU A 111 -1.62 -16.06 -12.18
CA LEU A 111 -1.17 -14.93 -13.00
C LEU A 111 -0.89 -15.38 -14.44
N MET A 112 -0.17 -16.49 -14.59
CA MET A 112 0.12 -17.09 -15.88
C MET A 112 -1.17 -17.40 -16.67
N PHE A 113 -2.15 -18.06 -16.05
CA PHE A 113 -3.46 -18.32 -16.66
C PHE A 113 -4.12 -17.04 -17.18
N PHE A 114 -4.25 -15.99 -16.34
CA PHE A 114 -4.96 -14.77 -16.73
C PHE A 114 -4.33 -14.08 -17.94
N PHE A 115 -3.00 -14.02 -17.99
CA PHE A 115 -2.30 -13.35 -19.08
C PHE A 115 -2.35 -14.11 -20.40
N ILE A 116 -2.27 -15.43 -20.35
CA ILE A 116 -2.38 -16.25 -21.56
C ILE A 116 -3.83 -16.26 -22.04
N ALA A 117 -4.80 -16.39 -21.13
CA ALA A 117 -6.22 -16.34 -21.47
C ALA A 117 -6.58 -15.02 -22.15
N ALA A 118 -6.08 -13.90 -21.61
CA ALA A 118 -6.29 -12.57 -22.16
C ALA A 118 -5.44 -12.24 -23.41
N LYS A 119 -4.54 -13.14 -23.86
CA LYS A 119 -3.60 -12.94 -24.98
C LYS A 119 -2.71 -11.70 -24.82
N VAL A 120 -2.33 -11.39 -23.58
CA VAL A 120 -1.50 -10.22 -23.26
C VAL A 120 -0.01 -10.59 -23.25
N ASN A 121 0.33 -11.84 -23.50
CA ASN A 121 1.70 -12.35 -23.41
C ASN A 121 2.59 -11.84 -24.55
N ARG A 122 3.83 -11.42 -24.25
CA ARG A 122 4.77 -10.91 -25.27
C ARG A 122 5.59 -12.01 -25.93
N TYR A 123 5.94 -13.04 -25.17
CA TYR A 123 6.81 -14.11 -25.60
C TYR A 123 6.05 -15.43 -25.58
N ASP A 124 6.29 -16.31 -26.54
CA ASP A 124 5.71 -17.65 -26.49
C ASP A 124 6.20 -18.42 -25.26
N TRP A 125 5.42 -19.43 -24.87
CA TRP A 125 5.68 -20.24 -23.68
C TRP A 125 7.02 -20.96 -23.69
N SER A 126 7.62 -21.14 -24.87
CA SER A 126 8.92 -21.78 -25.08
C SER A 126 10.12 -20.85 -24.87
N ASP A 127 9.91 -19.53 -24.81
CA ASP A 127 11.00 -18.58 -24.61
C ASP A 127 11.25 -18.35 -23.12
N ILE A 128 12.50 -18.43 -22.69
CA ILE A 128 12.91 -18.17 -21.30
C ILE A 128 12.55 -16.75 -20.84
N ARG A 129 12.44 -15.80 -21.78
CA ARG A 129 12.01 -14.42 -21.50
C ARG A 129 10.57 -14.35 -20.98
N PHE A 130 9.77 -15.39 -21.21
CA PHE A 130 8.43 -15.51 -20.64
C PHE A 130 8.42 -15.48 -19.11
N ILE A 131 9.40 -16.10 -18.44
CA ILE A 131 9.53 -16.09 -16.98
C ILE A 131 9.77 -14.66 -16.49
N SER A 132 10.63 -13.90 -17.18
CA SER A 132 10.91 -12.51 -16.86
C SER A 132 9.68 -11.60 -17.05
N ASP A 133 8.81 -11.93 -18.02
CA ASP A 133 7.55 -11.22 -18.27
C ASP A 133 6.54 -11.50 -17.14
N ILE A 134 6.40 -12.76 -16.70
CA ILE A 134 5.59 -13.12 -15.52
C ILE A 134 6.08 -12.37 -14.26
N ALA A 135 7.39 -12.38 -14.00
CA ALA A 135 7.96 -11.73 -12.82
C ALA A 135 7.67 -10.22 -12.80
N ARG A 136 7.79 -9.52 -13.94
CA ARG A 136 7.43 -8.10 -14.06
C ARG A 136 5.95 -7.85 -13.86
N ARG A 137 5.09 -8.79 -14.24
CA ARG A 137 3.63 -8.66 -14.16
C ARG A 137 3.07 -8.73 -12.75
N VAL A 138 3.76 -9.40 -11.82
CA VAL A 138 3.45 -9.31 -10.38
C VAL A 138 3.46 -7.84 -9.91
N PHE A 139 4.30 -7.01 -10.51
CA PHE A 139 4.44 -5.60 -10.16
C PHE A 139 3.51 -4.65 -10.93
N VAL A 140 2.80 -5.13 -11.95
CA VAL A 140 1.91 -4.29 -12.78
C VAL A 140 0.74 -3.66 -11.98
N PRO A 141 0.08 -4.36 -11.04
CA PRO A 141 -0.98 -3.75 -10.21
C PRO A 141 -0.51 -2.53 -9.44
N PHE A 142 0.74 -2.51 -8.96
CA PHE A 142 1.30 -1.37 -8.24
C PHE A 142 1.38 -0.11 -9.11
N ARG A 143 1.53 -0.25 -10.43
CA ARG A 143 1.48 0.90 -11.37
C ARG A 143 0.11 1.59 -11.35
N PHE A 144 -0.96 0.83 -11.12
CA PHE A 144 -2.34 1.31 -11.13
C PHE A 144 -2.92 1.56 -9.74
N ILE A 145 -2.09 1.50 -8.68
CA ILE A 145 -2.55 1.64 -7.29
C ILE A 145 -3.38 2.92 -7.04
N HIS A 146 -3.09 4.00 -7.78
CA HIS A 146 -3.77 5.29 -7.67
C HIS A 146 -5.17 5.32 -8.32
N ARG A 147 -5.48 4.42 -9.24
CA ARG A 147 -6.73 4.45 -10.04
C ARG A 147 -8.00 4.15 -9.25
N PRO A 148 -8.08 3.10 -8.41
CA PRO A 148 -9.28 2.85 -7.61
C PRO A 148 -9.64 4.05 -6.72
N PHE A 149 -8.65 4.78 -6.21
CA PHE A 149 -8.87 5.99 -5.43
C PHE A 149 -9.42 7.16 -6.26
N ILE A 150 -8.86 7.38 -7.47
CA ILE A 150 -9.34 8.44 -8.36
C ILE A 150 -10.77 8.16 -8.83
N GLU A 151 -11.11 6.94 -9.20
CA GLU A 151 -12.45 6.64 -9.71
C GLU A 151 -13.52 6.56 -8.62
N LEU A 152 -13.16 6.12 -7.42
CA LEU A 152 -14.02 6.24 -6.24
C LEU A 152 -14.29 7.73 -5.93
N SER A 153 -13.27 8.58 -6.03
CA SER A 153 -13.42 10.03 -5.82
C SER A 153 -14.21 10.72 -6.94
N GLY A 154 -14.05 10.26 -8.18
CA GLY A 154 -14.77 10.72 -9.35
C GLY A 154 -16.26 10.38 -9.27
N ALA A 155 -16.60 9.13 -8.91
CA ALA A 155 -17.98 8.69 -8.71
C ALA A 155 -18.72 9.49 -7.63
N ALA A 156 -18.03 9.78 -6.51
CA ALA A 156 -18.56 10.62 -5.45
C ALA A 156 -18.77 12.08 -5.89
N SER A 157 -17.96 12.58 -6.83
CA SER A 157 -18.10 13.94 -7.37
C SER A 157 -19.13 14.06 -8.49
N SER A 158 -19.36 13.01 -9.29
CA SER A 158 -20.36 13.00 -10.37
C SER A 158 -21.81 12.97 -9.87
N GLY A 159 -22.04 12.48 -8.65
CA GLY A 159 -23.35 12.57 -7.98
C GLY A 159 -23.64 13.94 -7.35
N ALA A 160 -22.68 14.86 -7.34
CA ALA A 160 -22.76 16.17 -6.70
C ALA A 160 -22.84 17.33 -7.70
N ASP A 161 -23.15 17.05 -8.98
CA ASP A 161 -23.00 18.01 -10.08
C ASP A 161 -24.10 19.09 -10.18
N ASN A 162 -25.02 19.15 -9.21
CA ASN A 162 -26.03 20.21 -9.10
C ASN A 162 -25.84 21.03 -7.81
N SER A 163 -24.91 21.97 -7.79
CA SER A 163 -24.96 23.29 -7.08
C SER A 163 -23.57 23.90 -6.88
N GLY A 164 -23.51 25.24 -6.79
CA GLY A 164 -22.31 26.09 -6.80
C GLY A 164 -21.25 25.91 -5.69
N GLY A 165 -21.15 24.76 -5.03
CA GLY A 165 -20.15 24.42 -4.00
C GLY A 165 -18.83 23.84 -4.54
N LYS A 166 -18.48 24.09 -5.82
CA LYS A 166 -17.45 23.38 -6.60
C LYS A 166 -16.04 23.37 -5.98
N ALA A 167 -15.64 24.41 -5.24
CA ALA A 167 -14.32 24.45 -4.58
C ALA A 167 -14.29 23.69 -3.23
N LYS A 168 -15.38 23.76 -2.46
CA LYS A 168 -15.49 23.14 -1.13
C LYS A 168 -15.70 21.63 -1.25
N SER A 169 -16.52 21.18 -2.22
CA SER A 169 -16.74 19.76 -2.52
C SER A 169 -15.46 19.05 -2.99
N ARG A 170 -14.70 19.64 -3.93
CA ARG A 170 -13.40 19.06 -4.36
C ARG A 170 -12.38 18.99 -3.24
N THR A 171 -12.34 20.00 -2.36
CA THR A 171 -11.44 19.99 -1.19
C THR A 171 -11.85 18.90 -0.20
N LEU A 172 -13.14 18.73 0.06
CA LEU A 172 -13.67 17.66 0.92
C LEU A 172 -13.36 16.27 0.36
N THR A 173 -13.54 16.06 -0.95
CA THR A 173 -13.18 14.79 -1.60
C THR A 173 -11.68 14.50 -1.48
N ARG A 174 -10.83 15.50 -1.69
CA ARG A 174 -9.36 15.36 -1.52
C ARG A 174 -8.98 15.03 -0.07
N VAL A 175 -9.62 15.69 0.90
CA VAL A 175 -9.41 15.39 2.33
C VAL A 175 -9.83 13.95 2.63
N LEU A 176 -10.95 13.49 2.09
CA LEU A 176 -11.47 12.15 2.29
C LEU A 176 -10.57 11.08 1.64
N ILE A 177 -10.00 11.34 0.46
CA ILE A 177 -8.97 10.47 -0.14
C ILE A 177 -7.73 10.41 0.75
N GLY A 178 -7.24 11.56 1.24
CA GLY A 178 -6.09 11.61 2.14
C GLY A 178 -6.35 10.87 3.45
N LEU A 179 -7.56 11.00 4.00
CA LEU A 179 -8.01 10.23 5.17
C LEU A 179 -7.99 8.72 4.86
N LEU A 180 -8.59 8.29 3.75
CA LEU A 180 -8.65 6.89 3.34
C LEU A 180 -7.24 6.28 3.15
N ILE A 181 -6.30 7.03 2.57
CA ILE A 181 -4.90 6.61 2.39
C ILE A 181 -4.15 6.61 3.73
N SER A 182 -4.45 7.55 4.62
CA SER A 182 -3.78 7.63 5.92
C SER A 182 -4.17 6.49 6.86
N ILE A 183 -5.41 6.00 6.83
CA ILE A 183 -5.90 4.93 7.72
C ILE A 183 -4.97 3.69 7.72
N PRO A 184 -4.63 3.05 6.58
CA PRO A 184 -3.75 1.89 6.59
C PRO A 184 -2.34 2.24 7.08
N LEU A 185 -1.81 3.41 6.70
CA LEU A 185 -0.48 3.85 7.10
C LEU A 185 -0.40 4.11 8.62
N ILE A 186 -1.41 4.77 9.17
CA ILE A 186 -1.60 5.00 10.60
C ILE A 186 -1.72 3.69 11.36
N ALA A 187 -2.51 2.75 10.87
CA ALA A 187 -2.70 1.47 11.53
C ALA A 187 -1.40 0.65 11.57
N VAL A 188 -0.59 0.69 10.50
CA VAL A 188 0.75 0.12 10.49
C VAL A 188 1.63 0.84 11.53
N ILE A 189 1.72 2.16 11.50
CA ILE A 189 2.55 2.94 12.45
C ILE A 189 2.13 2.65 13.90
N LEU A 190 0.83 2.68 14.22
CA LEU A 190 0.31 2.37 15.55
C LEU A 190 0.64 0.94 15.97
N TRP A 191 0.56 -0.03 15.06
CA TRP A 191 0.96 -1.40 15.36
C TRP A 191 2.44 -1.49 15.70
N LEU A 192 3.32 -0.84 14.92
CA LEU A 192 4.76 -0.84 15.20
C LEU A 192 5.08 -0.13 16.51
N LEU A 193 4.52 1.06 16.75
CA LEU A 193 4.74 1.81 18.00
C LEU A 193 4.22 1.05 19.23
N SER A 194 3.07 0.37 19.11
CA SER A 194 2.51 -0.48 20.17
C SER A 194 3.31 -1.77 20.39
N SER A 195 3.94 -2.32 19.35
CA SER A 195 4.88 -3.44 19.51
C SER A 195 6.16 -2.99 20.21
N ALA A 196 6.63 -1.78 19.87
CA ALA A 196 7.92 -1.27 20.26
C ALA A 196 7.98 -0.71 21.68
N ASP A 197 6.88 -0.17 22.18
CA ASP A 197 6.85 0.50 23.48
C ASP A 197 5.72 -0.08 24.34
N ILE A 198 6.09 -0.65 25.49
CA ILE A 198 5.15 -1.26 26.44
C ILE A 198 4.27 -0.21 27.11
N VAL A 199 4.82 0.97 27.41
CA VAL A 199 4.07 2.08 28.00
C VAL A 199 3.00 2.52 27.02
N PHE A 200 3.39 2.73 25.76
CA PHE A 200 2.44 3.03 24.68
C PHE A 200 1.44 1.88 24.48
N LYS A 201 1.88 0.63 24.51
CA LYS A 201 1.01 -0.55 24.42
C LYS A 201 -0.08 -0.53 25.48
N ASN A 202 0.24 -0.22 26.74
CA ASN A 202 -0.72 -0.25 27.85
C ASN A 202 -1.87 0.75 27.68
N TYR A 203 -1.61 1.92 27.07
CA TYR A 203 -2.66 2.88 26.73
C TYR A 203 -3.57 2.39 25.58
N PHE A 204 -3.05 1.54 24.69
CA PHE A 204 -3.77 1.06 23.50
C PHE A 204 -4.33 -0.36 23.62
N THR A 205 -3.94 -1.14 24.63
CA THR A 205 -4.42 -2.52 24.85
C THR A 205 -5.92 -2.61 25.16
N ASN A 206 -6.50 -1.56 25.73
CA ASN A 206 -7.93 -1.50 26.03
C ASN A 206 -8.79 -1.11 24.81
N ILE A 207 -8.17 -0.85 23.66
CA ILE A 207 -8.88 -0.48 22.45
C ILE A 207 -9.02 -1.74 21.56
N PRO A 208 -10.22 -2.35 21.46
CA PRO A 208 -10.45 -3.53 20.61
C PRO A 208 -10.18 -3.26 19.12
N LEU A 209 -10.05 -1.99 18.73
CA LEU A 209 -9.75 -1.58 17.36
C LEU A 209 -8.43 -2.16 16.82
N LEU A 210 -7.39 -2.42 17.62
CA LEU A 210 -6.10 -2.87 17.07
C LEU A 210 -6.18 -4.24 16.36
N LYS A 211 -6.99 -5.17 16.88
CA LYS A 211 -7.24 -6.46 16.20
C LYS A 211 -8.08 -6.27 14.93
N ILE A 212 -9.10 -5.42 15.02
CA ILE A 212 -9.98 -5.06 13.89
C ILE A 212 -9.20 -4.36 12.78
N PHE A 213 -8.23 -3.50 13.13
CA PHE A 213 -7.39 -2.78 12.17
C PHE A 213 -6.43 -3.69 11.42
N LYS A 214 -5.79 -4.65 12.10
CA LYS A 214 -4.94 -5.65 11.42
C LYS A 214 -5.72 -6.40 10.36
N HIS A 215 -6.92 -6.82 10.72
CA HIS A 215 -7.84 -7.50 9.82
C HIS A 215 -8.23 -6.63 8.62
N PHE A 216 -8.67 -5.40 8.91
CA PHE A 216 -9.08 -4.44 7.90
C PHE A 216 -7.95 -4.08 6.92
N ILE A 217 -6.70 -3.95 7.38
CA ILE A 217 -5.54 -3.68 6.53
C ILE A 217 -5.33 -4.81 5.52
N VAL A 218 -5.37 -6.07 5.97
CA VAL A 218 -5.15 -7.22 5.08
C VAL A 218 -6.25 -7.27 4.03
N ILE A 219 -7.51 -7.11 4.43
CA ILE A 219 -8.65 -7.08 3.50
C ILE A 219 -8.51 -5.92 2.52
N ALA A 220 -8.19 -4.71 3.01
CA ALA A 220 -8.05 -3.53 2.17
C ALA A 220 -6.90 -3.71 1.16
N ALA A 221 -5.76 -4.26 1.60
CA ALA A 221 -4.62 -4.54 0.73
C ALA A 221 -4.99 -5.57 -0.36
N VAL A 222 -5.63 -6.68 0.00
CA VAL A 222 -6.10 -7.70 -0.95
C VAL A 222 -7.11 -7.11 -1.93
N THR A 223 -8.08 -6.34 -1.44
CA THR A 223 -9.12 -5.68 -2.25
C THR A 223 -8.52 -4.70 -3.26
N VAL A 224 -7.61 -3.83 -2.80
CA VAL A 224 -6.95 -2.84 -3.67
C VAL A 224 -6.08 -3.53 -4.71
N TYR A 225 -5.30 -4.55 -4.30
CA TYR A 225 -4.47 -5.32 -5.22
C TYR A 225 -5.32 -6.03 -6.28
N ALA A 226 -6.40 -6.70 -5.88
CA ALA A 226 -7.33 -7.38 -6.78
C ALA A 226 -8.00 -6.41 -7.76
N ALA A 227 -8.45 -5.23 -7.29
CA ALA A 227 -9.03 -4.20 -8.14
C ALA A 227 -8.03 -3.67 -9.17
N CYS A 228 -6.79 -3.39 -8.75
CA CYS A 228 -5.73 -2.92 -9.63
C CYS A 228 -5.32 -3.97 -10.67
N PHE A 229 -5.29 -5.23 -10.26
CA PHE A 229 -5.00 -6.36 -11.14
C PHE A 229 -6.11 -6.55 -12.19
N ALA A 230 -7.38 -6.50 -11.78
CA ALA A 230 -8.51 -6.57 -12.69
C ALA A 230 -8.51 -5.43 -13.70
N TRP A 231 -8.22 -4.20 -13.26
CA TRP A 231 -8.07 -3.05 -14.14
C TRP A 231 -6.95 -3.25 -15.16
N ALA A 232 -5.78 -3.70 -14.72
CA ALA A 232 -4.64 -3.96 -15.58
C ALA A 232 -4.98 -5.00 -16.67
N LEU A 233 -5.70 -6.06 -16.31
CA LEU A 233 -6.15 -7.09 -17.25
C LEU A 233 -7.18 -6.56 -18.25
N ILE A 234 -8.21 -5.85 -17.78
CA ILE A 234 -9.27 -5.30 -18.66
C ILE A 234 -8.66 -4.30 -19.64
N LYS A 235 -7.79 -3.41 -19.17
CA LYS A 235 -7.10 -2.43 -20.01
C LYS A 235 -6.23 -3.11 -21.08
N ALA A 236 -5.43 -4.09 -20.68
CA ALA A 236 -4.59 -4.83 -21.61
C ALA A 236 -5.40 -5.59 -22.67
N PHE A 237 -6.54 -6.15 -22.26
CA PHE A 237 -7.44 -6.87 -23.14
C PHE A 237 -8.14 -5.93 -24.15
N ASN A 238 -8.63 -4.78 -23.69
CA ASN A 238 -9.35 -3.82 -24.53
C ASN A 238 -8.43 -3.08 -25.49
N GLU A 239 -7.29 -2.59 -25.01
CA GLU A 239 -6.42 -1.75 -25.83
C GLU A 239 -5.63 -2.57 -26.86
N ARG A 240 -5.45 -3.90 -26.66
CA ARG A 240 -4.56 -4.80 -27.44
C ARG A 240 -3.17 -4.24 -27.73
N LYS A 241 -2.84 -3.10 -27.15
CA LYS A 241 -1.54 -2.48 -27.18
C LYS A 241 -0.76 -3.18 -26.10
N GLU A 242 0.42 -3.61 -26.50
CA GLU A 242 1.44 -4.02 -25.57
C GLU A 242 1.48 -3.02 -24.41
N PHE A 243 1.76 -3.52 -23.21
CA PHE A 243 2.34 -2.67 -22.18
C PHE A 243 3.74 -2.24 -22.65
N ALA A 244 3.87 -1.57 -23.80
CA ALA A 244 5.04 -0.80 -24.13
C ALA A 244 5.34 0.02 -22.86
N PRO A 245 6.59 0.01 -22.36
CA PRO A 245 6.96 0.97 -21.36
C PRO A 245 6.81 2.32 -22.05
N GLU A 246 5.62 2.92 -21.99
CA GLU A 246 5.48 4.34 -22.15
C GLU A 246 6.53 4.89 -21.19
N LYS A 247 7.54 5.58 -21.74
CA LYS A 247 8.37 6.52 -21.00
C LYS A 247 7.47 7.68 -20.54
N LYS A 248 6.34 7.39 -19.89
CA LYS A 248 5.59 8.34 -19.10
C LYS A 248 6.45 8.54 -17.88
N GLN A 249 7.23 9.62 -17.92
CA GLN A 249 7.76 10.26 -16.73
C GLN A 249 6.64 10.24 -15.69
N TRP A 250 6.91 9.64 -14.54
CA TRP A 250 5.96 9.51 -13.45
C TRP A 250 5.62 10.91 -12.93
N LYS A 251 4.69 11.60 -13.58
CA LYS A 251 4.05 12.80 -13.06
C LYS A 251 2.96 12.37 -12.08
N LEU A 252 3.34 11.56 -11.09
CA LEU A 252 2.47 11.17 -9.99
C LEU A 252 2.42 12.33 -8.99
N PHE A 253 1.89 13.44 -9.44
CA PHE A 253 1.79 14.60 -8.58
C PHE A 253 0.60 14.43 -7.64
N LEU A 254 0.87 14.29 -6.34
CA LEU A 254 -0.18 14.32 -5.32
C LEU A 254 -0.68 15.75 -5.15
N ASP A 255 -2.00 15.87 -4.99
CA ASP A 255 -2.60 17.13 -4.58
C ASP A 255 -2.07 17.49 -3.18
N PRO A 256 -1.56 18.72 -2.95
CA PRO A 256 -0.94 19.12 -1.68
C PRO A 256 -1.84 18.93 -0.47
N VAL A 257 -3.16 19.04 -0.66
CA VAL A 257 -4.18 18.83 0.39
C VAL A 257 -4.19 17.38 0.87
N VAL A 258 -4.04 16.40 -0.03
CA VAL A 258 -4.02 14.96 0.30
C VAL A 258 -2.78 14.64 1.13
N LEU A 259 -1.62 15.19 0.73
CA LEU A 259 -0.39 14.99 1.49
C LEU A 259 -0.47 15.68 2.86
N LEU A 260 -1.02 16.89 2.92
CA LEU A 260 -1.18 17.64 4.16
C LEU A 260 -2.05 16.89 5.17
N THR A 261 -3.16 16.29 4.74
CA THR A 261 -4.01 15.49 5.64
C THR A 261 -3.30 14.25 6.16
N ILE A 262 -2.56 13.54 5.30
CA ILE A 262 -1.74 12.39 5.72
C ILE A 262 -0.70 12.82 6.76
N LEU A 263 0.04 13.89 6.50
CA LEU A 263 1.06 14.39 7.43
C LEU A 263 0.46 14.85 8.76
N VAL A 264 -0.67 15.57 8.76
CA VAL A 264 -1.32 16.02 9.99
C VAL A 264 -1.70 14.83 10.86
N LEU A 265 -2.33 13.80 10.29
CA LEU A 265 -2.77 12.63 11.06
C LEU A 265 -1.60 11.82 11.61
N ILE A 266 -0.54 11.63 10.83
CA ILE A 266 0.67 10.93 11.28
C ILE A 266 1.39 11.72 12.37
N ASN A 267 1.55 13.04 12.20
CA ASN A 267 2.14 13.90 13.22
C ASN A 267 1.32 13.91 14.51
N ALA A 268 -0.01 13.85 14.43
CA ALA A 268 -0.85 13.76 15.63
C ALA A 268 -0.54 12.49 16.45
N ILE A 269 -0.40 11.34 15.78
CA ILE A 269 -0.03 10.08 16.45
C ILE A 269 1.37 10.16 17.04
N TYR A 270 2.33 10.70 16.29
CA TYR A 270 3.68 10.88 16.80
C TYR A 270 3.76 11.91 17.94
N ALA A 271 2.91 12.92 17.95
CA ALA A 271 2.80 13.86 19.06
C ALA A 271 2.29 13.15 20.33
N VAL A 272 1.26 12.31 20.21
CA VAL A 272 0.77 11.48 21.33
C VAL A 272 1.87 10.53 21.81
N PHE A 273 2.55 9.84 20.88
CA PHE A 273 3.66 8.95 21.22
C PHE A 273 4.80 9.69 21.92
N SER A 274 5.23 10.83 21.36
CA SER A 274 6.29 11.67 21.94
C SER A 274 5.89 12.18 23.32
N PHE A 275 4.63 12.62 23.50
CA PHE A 275 4.12 13.05 24.80
C PHE A 275 4.22 11.95 25.85
N VAL A 276 3.84 10.72 25.51
CA VAL A 276 3.99 9.55 26.40
C VAL A 276 5.47 9.31 26.74
N GLN A 277 6.37 9.43 25.77
CA GLN A 277 7.81 9.26 26.01
C GLN A 277 8.43 10.39 26.84
N PHE A 278 8.02 11.64 26.64
CA PHE A 278 8.43 12.79 27.44
C PHE A 278 7.92 12.66 28.89
N ALA A 279 6.64 12.32 29.08
CA ALA A 279 6.07 12.09 30.39
C ALA A 279 6.83 10.98 31.15
N TYR A 280 7.32 9.97 30.45
CA TYR A 280 8.15 8.93 31.03
C TYR A 280 9.56 9.41 31.40
N LEU A 281 10.23 10.16 30.50
CA LEU A 281 11.59 10.64 30.71
C LEU A 281 11.68 11.67 31.85
N PHE A 282 10.66 12.53 32.00
CA PHE A 282 10.62 13.61 32.99
C PHE A 282 9.73 13.31 34.21
N GLY A 283 9.02 12.16 34.22
CA GLY A 283 8.11 11.74 35.29
C GLY A 283 8.77 11.37 36.62
N GLY A 284 10.10 11.39 36.69
CA GLY A 284 10.89 11.62 37.91
C GLY A 284 10.89 10.56 39.02
N LYS A 285 9.88 9.67 39.15
CA LYS A 285 9.82 8.64 40.21
C LYS A 285 9.10 7.34 39.80
N THR A 286 8.79 7.17 38.52
CA THR A 286 8.06 6.03 37.95
C THR A 286 8.84 5.33 36.84
N PHE A 287 10.17 5.20 36.96
CA PHE A 287 10.85 4.05 36.35
C PHE A 287 10.51 2.78 37.17
N VAL A 288 9.22 2.49 37.30
CA VAL A 288 8.80 1.15 37.69
C VAL A 288 8.73 0.41 36.38
N MET A 289 9.87 -0.16 35.99
CA MET A 289 9.85 -1.28 35.05
C MET A 289 8.72 -2.19 35.53
N PRO A 290 7.70 -2.50 34.71
CA PRO A 290 6.67 -3.43 35.13
C PRO A 290 7.41 -4.65 35.67
N SER A 291 7.11 -5.04 36.90
CA SER A 291 7.90 -5.95 37.76
C SER A 291 8.19 -7.33 37.14
N SER A 292 7.70 -7.58 35.93
CA SER A 292 7.86 -8.78 35.12
C SER A 292 8.98 -8.72 34.05
N PHE A 293 9.67 -7.60 33.83
CA PHE A 293 10.64 -7.49 32.72
C PHE A 293 12.10 -7.28 33.14
N THR A 294 13.02 -7.88 32.38
CA THR A 294 14.46 -7.64 32.50
C THR A 294 14.89 -6.46 31.62
N TYR A 295 15.94 -5.73 32.02
CA TYR A 295 16.58 -4.67 31.21
C TYR A 295 16.94 -5.13 29.78
N SER A 296 17.31 -6.41 29.60
CA SER A 296 17.59 -7.01 28.29
C SER A 296 16.38 -7.07 27.38
N GLU A 297 15.22 -7.43 27.93
CA GLU A 297 14.00 -7.58 27.16
C GLU A 297 13.45 -6.21 26.74
N TYR A 298 13.56 -5.22 27.61
CA TYR A 298 13.11 -3.86 27.31
C TYR A 298 13.96 -3.16 26.23
N ALA A 299 15.27 -3.43 26.18
CA ALA A 299 16.16 -2.81 25.19
C ALA A 299 16.13 -3.48 23.81
N ARG A 300 15.92 -4.81 23.76
CA ARG A 300 15.86 -5.55 22.49
C ARG A 300 14.48 -5.48 21.83
N ARG A 301 13.41 -5.41 22.62
CA ARG A 301 12.05 -5.32 22.12
C ARG A 301 11.81 -3.97 21.46
N GLY A 302 11.26 -3.99 20.25
CA GLY A 302 10.87 -2.76 19.58
C GLY A 302 11.93 -2.10 18.74
N PHE A 303 13.21 -2.47 18.87
CA PHE A 303 14.28 -1.84 18.09
C PHE A 303 14.03 -2.01 16.59
N ALA A 304 13.77 -3.24 16.13
CA ALA A 304 13.49 -3.53 14.74
C ALA A 304 12.24 -2.77 14.25
N GLU A 305 11.20 -2.70 15.07
CA GLU A 305 9.99 -1.93 14.75
C GLU A 305 10.28 -0.42 14.65
N LEU A 306 11.08 0.17 15.54
CA LEU A 306 11.48 1.57 15.46
C LEU A 306 12.34 1.87 14.22
N VAL A 307 13.18 0.91 13.80
CA VAL A 307 13.91 1.02 12.53
C VAL A 307 12.94 1.03 11.34
N VAL A 308 11.96 0.13 11.32
CA VAL A 308 10.95 0.11 10.26
C VAL A 308 10.11 1.40 10.27
N VAL A 309 9.73 1.93 11.43
CA VAL A 309 9.06 3.25 11.55
C VAL A 309 9.93 4.36 10.96
N SER A 310 11.23 4.35 11.24
CA SER A 310 12.18 5.33 10.69
C SER A 310 12.27 5.23 9.16
N ILE A 311 12.28 4.02 8.60
CA ILE A 311 12.25 3.78 7.15
C ILE A 311 10.95 4.32 6.53
N ILE A 312 9.80 4.09 7.19
CA ILE A 312 8.50 4.62 6.74
C ILE A 312 8.52 6.15 6.73
N ASN A 313 9.05 6.79 7.77
CA ASN A 313 9.16 8.24 7.86
C ASN A 313 10.06 8.81 6.77
N PHE A 314 11.21 8.16 6.51
CA PHE A 314 12.09 8.54 5.43
C PHE A 314 11.42 8.40 4.06
N ALA A 315 10.71 7.31 3.80
CA ALA A 315 9.97 7.11 2.55
C ALA A 315 8.87 8.17 2.36
N LEU A 316 8.12 8.51 3.41
CA LEU A 316 7.09 9.56 3.38
C LEU A 316 7.70 10.93 3.07
N LEU A 317 8.87 11.22 3.64
CA LEU A 317 9.61 12.45 3.42
C LEU A 317 10.07 12.56 1.95
N VAL A 318 10.79 11.54 1.45
CA VAL A 318 11.24 11.49 0.04
C VAL A 318 10.04 11.61 -0.90
N PHE A 319 8.94 10.95 -0.59
CA PHE A 319 7.72 10.99 -1.39
C PHE A 319 7.11 12.39 -1.44
N GLY A 320 6.91 13.04 -0.30
CA GLY A 320 6.32 14.37 -0.28
C GLY A 320 7.25 15.46 -0.83
N ILE A 321 8.56 15.25 -0.84
CA ILE A 321 9.52 16.13 -1.52
C ILE A 321 9.41 15.98 -3.04
N THR A 322 9.31 14.75 -3.54
CA THR A 322 9.40 14.44 -4.97
C THR A 322 8.09 14.68 -5.72
N PHE A 323 6.95 14.46 -5.05
CA PHE A 323 5.65 14.33 -5.71
C PHE A 323 4.64 15.44 -5.40
N VAL A 324 5.02 16.51 -4.70
CA VAL A 324 4.12 17.63 -4.37
C VAL A 324 3.97 18.60 -5.53
N LYS A 325 2.72 18.90 -5.93
CA LYS A 325 2.45 20.03 -6.83
C LYS A 325 2.69 21.35 -6.12
N LYS A 326 3.37 22.26 -6.80
CA LYS A 326 3.46 23.67 -6.40
C LYS A 326 2.17 24.40 -6.80
N GLU A 327 1.07 24.17 -6.06
CA GLU A 327 -0.20 24.89 -6.33
C GLU A 327 -0.25 26.24 -5.59
N SER A 328 0.16 26.30 -4.32
CA SER A 328 0.10 27.54 -3.53
C SER A 328 1.28 27.70 -2.57
N ARG A 329 1.76 28.93 -2.40
CA ARG A 329 2.87 29.26 -1.48
C ARG A 329 2.54 28.87 -0.03
N LYS A 330 1.28 29.05 0.40
CA LYS A 330 0.82 28.69 1.75
C LYS A 330 0.80 27.18 1.99
N SER A 331 0.25 26.39 1.07
CA SER A 331 0.24 24.92 1.19
C SER A 331 1.65 24.34 1.15
N PHE A 332 2.54 24.93 0.35
CA PHE A 332 3.93 24.51 0.29
C PHE A 332 4.69 24.76 1.61
N ILE A 333 4.50 25.93 2.24
CA ILE A 333 5.06 26.21 3.57
C ILE A 333 4.48 25.25 4.61
N ALA A 334 3.17 24.99 4.58
CA ALA A 334 2.54 24.06 5.51
C ALA A 334 3.09 22.63 5.39
N VAL A 335 3.31 22.13 4.17
CA VAL A 335 3.95 20.82 3.95
C VAL A 335 5.38 20.81 4.50
N LYS A 336 6.18 21.86 4.27
CA LYS A 336 7.54 21.96 4.83
C LYS A 336 7.54 21.93 6.36
N LEU A 337 6.63 22.66 6.99
CA LEU A 337 6.50 22.68 8.45
C LEU A 337 6.12 21.31 9.00
N LEU A 338 5.11 20.65 8.42
CA LEU A 338 4.68 19.33 8.86
C LEU A 338 5.73 18.23 8.61
N MET A 339 6.52 18.35 7.53
CA MET A 339 7.66 17.47 7.31
C MET A 339 8.76 17.70 8.34
N SER A 340 9.04 18.96 8.68
CA SER A 340 10.00 19.29 9.74
C SER A 340 9.52 18.71 11.08
N LEU A 341 8.23 18.83 11.38
CA LEU A 341 7.62 18.24 12.57
C LEU A 341 7.76 16.72 12.60
N LEU A 342 7.55 16.04 11.48
CA LEU A 342 7.75 14.59 11.33
C LEU A 342 9.18 14.17 11.66
N VAL A 343 10.17 14.94 11.18
CA VAL A 343 11.60 14.72 11.46
C VAL A 343 11.89 14.93 12.94
N ILE A 344 11.37 16.00 13.55
CA ILE A 344 11.52 16.29 14.97
C ILE A 344 10.95 15.15 15.82
N SER A 345 9.75 14.67 15.52
CA SER A 345 9.18 13.51 16.21
C SER A 345 10.05 12.27 16.06
N THR A 346 10.67 12.06 14.88
CA THR A 346 11.59 10.94 14.68
C THR A 346 12.85 11.06 15.53
N PHE A 347 13.36 12.28 15.76
CA PHE A 347 14.46 12.49 16.70
C PHE A 347 14.08 12.13 18.13
N VAL A 348 12.87 12.48 18.58
CA VAL A 348 12.38 12.09 19.91
C VAL A 348 12.39 10.56 20.06
N ILE A 349 11.90 9.85 19.04
CA ILE A 349 11.91 8.38 19.00
C ILE A 349 13.35 7.83 19.11
N LEU A 350 14.28 8.37 18.32
CA LEU A 350 15.68 7.94 18.31
C LEU A 350 16.36 8.19 19.65
N VAL A 351 16.16 9.36 20.26
CA VAL A 351 16.74 9.71 21.57
C VAL A 351 16.20 8.79 22.66
N SER A 352 14.89 8.51 22.65
CA SER A 352 14.27 7.55 23.58
C SER A 352 14.86 6.15 23.42
N ALA A 353 15.03 5.67 22.19
CA ALA A 353 15.65 4.36 21.93
C ALA A 353 17.12 4.31 22.36
N PHE A 354 17.87 5.40 22.11
CA PHE A 354 19.26 5.53 22.52
C PHE A 354 19.41 5.46 24.05
N TYR A 355 18.54 6.16 24.78
CA TYR A 355 18.53 6.12 26.25
C TYR A 355 18.30 4.71 26.79
N ARG A 356 17.38 3.92 26.21
CA ARG A 356 17.16 2.52 26.61
C ARG A 356 18.40 1.65 26.42
N MET A 357 19.12 1.86 25.32
CA MET A 357 20.35 1.12 25.05
C MET A 357 21.47 1.49 26.03
N VAL A 358 21.60 2.76 26.41
CA VAL A 358 22.55 3.20 27.43
C VAL A 358 22.24 2.58 28.80
N VAL A 359 20.96 2.57 29.23
CA VAL A 359 20.56 1.90 30.48
C VAL A 359 20.85 0.40 30.42
N TYR A 360 20.66 -0.24 29.26
CA TYR A 360 20.97 -1.64 29.07
C TYR A 360 22.47 -1.95 29.15
N GLU A 361 23.31 -1.07 28.61
CA GLU A 361 24.77 -1.18 28.69
C GLU A 361 25.27 -0.94 30.12
N ASN A 362 24.72 0.04 30.83
CA ASN A 362 25.07 0.28 32.23
C ASN A 362 24.77 -0.93 33.13
N ALA A 363 23.72 -1.71 32.82
CA ALA A 363 23.34 -2.88 33.61
C ALA A 363 24.14 -4.16 33.29
N TYR A 364 24.58 -4.36 32.03
CA TYR A 364 25.20 -5.61 31.58
C TYR A 364 26.53 -5.43 30.83
N GLY A 365 27.14 -4.26 30.89
CA GLY A 365 28.39 -3.90 30.20
C GLY A 365 28.24 -3.69 28.69
N PHE A 366 29.37 -3.56 27.98
CA PHE A 366 29.40 -3.38 26.53
C PHE A 366 29.49 -4.71 25.79
N THR A 367 28.82 -4.81 24.64
CA THR A 367 29.00 -5.90 23.67
C THR A 367 29.05 -5.32 22.26
N TYR A 368 29.66 -6.05 21.32
CA TYR A 368 29.74 -5.62 19.91
C TYR A 368 28.38 -5.26 19.34
N LEU A 369 27.34 -6.07 19.59
CA LEU A 369 25.99 -5.83 19.08
C LEU A 369 25.38 -4.52 19.60
N ARG A 370 25.56 -4.20 20.90
CA ARG A 370 25.01 -2.97 21.50
C ARG A 370 25.66 -1.72 20.90
N ILE A 371 26.98 -1.74 20.70
CA ILE A 371 27.73 -0.67 20.04
C ILE A 371 27.30 -0.50 18.58
N PHE A 372 27.14 -1.60 17.82
CA PHE A 372 26.64 -1.53 16.44
C PHE A 372 25.25 -0.90 16.35
N VAL A 373 24.36 -1.23 17.30
CA VAL A 373 23.02 -0.65 17.38
C VAL A 373 23.08 0.87 17.68
N GLN A 374 23.96 1.31 18.59
CA GLN A 374 24.16 2.74 18.84
C GLN A 374 24.73 3.47 17.62
N ALA A 375 25.75 2.90 16.97
CA ALA A 375 26.33 3.46 15.76
C ALA A 375 25.29 3.58 14.63
N PHE A 376 24.42 2.57 14.48
CA PHE A 376 23.31 2.60 13.54
C PHE A 376 22.30 3.72 13.87
N MET A 377 21.92 3.90 15.14
CA MET A 377 21.03 5.00 15.54
C MET A 377 21.64 6.38 15.25
N VAL A 378 22.94 6.54 15.49
CA VAL A 378 23.67 7.78 15.18
C VAL A 378 23.69 8.03 13.66
N MET A 379 23.92 6.99 12.86
CA MET A 379 23.84 7.09 11.39
C MET A 379 22.44 7.54 10.92
N VAL A 380 21.37 6.94 11.46
CA VAL A 380 19.99 7.33 11.14
C VAL A 380 19.71 8.77 11.59
N PHE A 381 20.22 9.19 12.74
CA PHE A 381 20.12 10.57 13.21
C PHE A 381 20.72 11.55 12.19
N PHE A 382 21.95 11.31 11.74
CA PHE A 382 22.59 12.15 10.71
C PHE A 382 21.83 12.16 9.39
N LEU A 383 21.27 11.02 8.98
CA LEU A 383 20.44 10.93 7.79
C LEU A 383 19.22 11.86 7.90
N PHE A 384 18.51 11.89 9.04
CA PHE A 384 17.40 12.81 9.25
C PHE A 384 17.82 14.28 9.34
N VAL A 385 19.02 14.58 9.87
CA VAL A 385 19.61 15.94 9.83
C VAL A 385 19.85 16.39 8.38
N ILE A 386 20.39 15.53 7.52
CA ILE A 386 20.56 15.86 6.10
C ILE A 386 19.21 16.15 5.44
N ASN A 387 18.18 15.37 5.77
CA ASN A 387 16.83 15.61 5.25
C ASN A 387 16.22 16.94 5.71
N ILE A 388 16.41 17.35 6.97
CA ILE A 388 15.90 18.64 7.44
C ILE A 388 16.59 19.80 6.73
N ILE A 389 17.92 19.70 6.54
CA ILE A 389 18.70 20.67 5.77
C ILE A 389 18.19 20.71 4.34
N TYR A 390 17.95 19.55 3.72
CA TYR A 390 17.45 19.47 2.35
C TYR A 390 16.05 20.12 2.19
N ILE A 391 15.15 19.97 3.17
CA ILE A 391 13.82 20.62 3.16
C ILE A 391 13.93 22.15 3.16
N TRP A 392 14.88 22.72 3.90
CA TRP A 392 15.01 24.17 4.08
C TRP A 392 15.96 24.84 3.09
N TYR A 393 17.07 24.19 2.76
CA TYR A 393 18.18 24.78 2.01
C TYR A 393 18.11 24.52 0.50
N PHE A 394 17.69 23.31 0.09
CA PHE A 394 17.44 23.05 -1.32
C PHE A 394 16.04 23.58 -1.68
N LYS A 395 15.98 24.59 -2.55
CA LYS A 395 14.75 24.90 -3.28
C LYS A 395 14.34 23.61 -3.99
N LEU A 396 13.36 22.91 -3.42
CA LEU A 396 12.69 21.77 -4.04
C LEU A 396 12.45 22.14 -5.52
N PRO A 397 13.02 21.39 -6.48
CA PRO A 397 13.05 21.77 -7.90
C PRO A 397 11.67 22.10 -8.45
#